data_AF-A0A2M7DM36-F1
#
_entry.id   AF-A0A2M7DM36-F1
#
_cell.length_a   1.000
_cell.length_b   1.000
_cell.length_c   1.000
_cell.angle_alpha   90.00
_cell.angle_beta   90.00
_cell.angle_gamma   90.00
#
_symmetry.space_group_name_H-M   'P 1'
#
loop_
_entity.id
_entity.type
_entity.pdbx_description
1 polymer ?
#
loop_
_entity_poly.entity_id
_entity_poly.type
_entity_poly.pdbx_seq_one_letter_code
_entity_poly.pdbx_strand_id
1 'polypeptide(L)' 'MKDIILLPTYNEKENIKLIIPEIFNLYPDIYILVIDDDSPDKTAEEVRFLIKKYPIYQY' A
#
# COMPACT_ATOMS: atom_id res chain seq x y z
N MET A 1 -8.72 9.51 -16.93
CA MET A 1 -9.02 8.84 -15.64
C MET A 1 -7.72 8.22 -15.15
N LYS A 2 -7.50 8.19 -13.84
CA LYS A 2 -6.37 7.45 -13.25
C LYS A 2 -6.97 6.32 -12.43
N ASP A 3 -6.49 5.10 -12.65
CA ASP A 3 -6.98 3.91 -11.97
C ASP A 3 -6.46 3.89 -10.53
N ILE A 4 -7.25 3.30 -9.63
CA ILE A 4 -6.89 3.17 -8.22
C ILE A 4 -7.18 1.75 -7.73
N ILE A 5 -6.20 1.17 -7.05
CA ILE A 5 -6.32 -0.12 -6.36
C ILE A 5 -6.55 0.15 -4.87
N LEU A 6 -7.57 -0.48 -4.30
CA LEU A 6 -7.90 -0.42 -2.88
C LEU A 6 -7.30 -1.65 -2.18
N LEU A 7 -6.54 -1.42 -1.11
CA LEU A 7 -5.94 -2.47 -0.29
C LEU A 7 -6.38 -2.28 1.18
N PRO A 8 -7.48 -2.92 1.63
CA PRO A 8 -7.78 -3.02 3.05
C PRO A 8 -6.77 -3.95 3.74
N THR A 9 -6.26 -3.55 4.91
CA THR A 9 -5.22 -4.30 5.63
C THR A 9 -5.53 -4.49 7.11
N TYR A 10 -5.20 -5.67 7.63
CA TYR A 10 -5.14 -5.97 9.06
C TYR A 10 -4.06 -7.02 9.34
N ASN A 11 -2.98 -6.67 10.05
CA ASN A 11 -1.81 -7.53 10.26
C ASN A 11 -1.12 -8.00 8.96
N GLU A 12 -0.96 -7.08 8.00
CA GLU A 12 -0.46 -7.38 6.64
C GLU A 12 0.91 -6.74 6.36
N LYS A 13 1.69 -6.38 7.39
CA LYS A 13 2.96 -5.64 7.21
C LYS A 13 3.91 -6.31 6.23
N GLU A 14 4.14 -7.61 6.37
CA GLU A 14 5.08 -8.32 5.50
C GLU A 14 4.52 -8.49 4.08
N ASN A 15 3.20 -8.60 3.94
CA ASN A 15 2.55 -8.74 2.64
C ASN A 15 2.59 -7.43 1.85
N ILE A 16 2.34 -6.29 2.52
CA ILE A 16 2.39 -4.96 1.91
C ILE A 16 3.78 -4.63 1.34
N LYS A 17 4.86 -5.06 2.01
CA LYS A 17 6.24 -4.92 1.50
C LYS A 17 6.48 -5.60 0.17
N LEU A 18 5.79 -6.72 -0.07
CA LEU A 18 5.97 -7.54 -1.26
C LEU A 18 5.00 -7.12 -2.37
N ILE A 19 3.72 -6.95 -2.03
CA ILE A 19 2.65 -6.74 -3.02
C ILE A 19 2.75 -5.36 -3.66
N ILE A 20 3.03 -4.30 -2.89
CA ILE A 20 3.04 -2.94 -3.44
C ILE A 20 4.11 -2.76 -4.53
N PRO A 21 5.39 -3.14 -4.33
CA PRO A 21 6.38 -3.08 -5.39
C PRO A 21 6.01 -3.89 -6.64
N GLU A 22 5.44 -5.08 -6.47
CA GLU A 22 5.01 -5.93 -7.58
C GLU A 22 3.85 -5.31 -8.38
N ILE A 23 2.88 -4.69 -7.70
CA ILE A 23 1.80 -3.95 -8.36
C ILE A 23 2.39 -2.82 -9.23
N PHE A 24 3.32 -2.03 -8.68
CA PHE A 24 3.94 -0.93 -9.45
C PHE A 24 4.88 -1.40 -10.55
N ASN A 25 5.48 -2.58 -10.41
CA ASN A 25 6.26 -3.21 -11.48
C ASN A 25 5.37 -3.59 -12.68
N LEU A 26 4.16 -4.10 -12.41
CA LEU A 26 3.20 -4.47 -13.46
C LEU A 26 2.41 -3.27 -14.02
N TYR A 27 2.08 -2.31 -13.16
CA TYR A 27 1.25 -1.15 -13.46
C TYR A 27 1.90 0.15 -12.96
N PRO A 28 2.86 0.72 -13.71
CA PRO A 28 3.62 1.90 -13.26
C PRO A 28 2.77 3.16 -13.06
N ASP A 29 1.66 3.29 -13.78
CA ASP A 29 0.82 4.50 -13.84
C ASP A 29 -0.50 4.36 -13.06
N ILE A 30 -0.50 3.67 -11.92
CA ILE A 30 -1.67 3.49 -11.05
C ILE A 30 -1.51 4.21 -9.71
N TYR A 31 -2.62 4.36 -8.98
CA TYR A 31 -2.60 4.77 -7.56
C TYR A 31 -2.99 3.59 -6.68
N ILE A 32 -2.46 3.57 -5.46
CA ILE A 32 -2.90 2.63 -4.43
C ILE A 32 -3.48 3.43 -3.27
N LEU A 33 -4.63 3.01 -2.75
CA LEU A 33 -5.19 3.48 -1.48
C LEU A 33 -5.18 2.32 -0.49
N VAL A 34 -4.36 2.44 0.54
CA VAL A 34 -4.31 1.49 1.66
C VAL A 34 -5.23 1.97 2.77
N ILE A 35 -6.09 1.08 3.26
CA ILE A 35 -7.02 1.34 4.36
C ILE A 35 -6.64 0.40 5.50
N ASP A 36 -6.05 0.92 6.57
CA ASP A 36 -5.56 0.08 7.68
C ASP A 36 -6.62 -0.02 8.80
N ASP A 37 -6.99 -1.24 9.18
CA ASP A 37 -7.98 -1.51 10.23
C ASP A 37 -7.31 -1.63 11.62
N ASP A 38 -6.63 -0.56 12.04
CA ASP A 38 -5.90 -0.48 13.32
C ASP A 38 -4.91 -1.66 13.55
N SER A 39 -4.07 -1.94 12.55
CA SER A 39 -3.14 -3.07 12.62
C SER A 39 -2.12 -2.92 13.77
N PRO A 40 -2.04 -3.86 14.72
CA PRO A 40 -1.07 -3.80 15.83
C PRO A 40 0.36 -4.14 15.39
N ASP A 41 0.54 -4.81 14.25
CA ASP A 41 1.84 -5.25 13.71
C ASP A 41 2.66 -4.13 13.05
N LYS A 42 2.14 -2.90 13.06
CA LYS A 42 2.71 -1.72 12.40
C LYS A 42 2.61 -1.73 10.88
N THR A 43 1.59 -2.38 10.31
CA THR A 43 1.25 -2.27 8.87
C THR A 43 1.20 -0.81 8.43
N ALA A 44 0.52 0.05 9.20
CA ALA A 44 0.45 1.47 8.91
C ALA A 44 1.83 2.18 8.85
N GLU A 45 2.81 1.78 9.67
CA GLU A 45 4.17 2.33 9.59
C GLU A 45 4.86 1.91 8.30
N GLU A 46 4.69 0.66 7.88
CA GLU A 46 5.26 0.15 6.64
C GLU A 46 4.73 0.89 5.42
N VAL A 47 3.42 1.14 5.36
CA VAL A 47 2.79 1.95 4.32
C VAL A 47 3.42 3.35 4.25
N ARG A 48 3.68 4.00 5.40
CA ARG A 48 4.36 5.31 5.45
C ARG A 48 5.78 5.28 4.87
N PHE A 49 6.50 4.16 4.99
CA PHE A 49 7.80 4.02 4.33
C PHE A 49 7.66 3.90 2.82
N LEU A 50 6.66 3.15 2.34
CA LEU A 50 6.41 2.90 0.93
C LEU A 50 5.89 4.15 0.19
N ILE A 51 5.11 5.03 0.85
CA ILE A 51 4.66 6.32 0.29
C ILE A 51 5.83 7.17 -0.22
N LYS A 52 7.02 7.05 0.38
CA LYS A 52 8.21 7.81 -0.08
C LYS A 52 8.73 7.36 -1.44
N LYS A 53 8.32 6.17 -1.91
CA LYS A 53 8.79 5.55 -3.16
C LYS A 53 7.70 5.46 -4.22
N TYR A 54 6.44 5.43 -3.83
CA TYR A 54 5.33 5.11 -4.72
C TYR A 54 4.11 6.02 -4.49
N PRO A 55 3.27 6.24 -5.52
CA PRO A 55 2.05 7.05 -5.40
C PRO A 55 0.94 6.30 -4.62
N ILE A 56 1.08 6.32 -3.29
CA ILE A 56 0.17 5.67 -2.35
C ILE A 56 -0.55 6.72 -1.50
N TYR A 57 -1.84 6.51 -1.27
CA TYR A 57 -2.63 7.16 -0.24
C TYR A 57 -2.86 6.19 0.92
N GLN A 58 -2.83 6.69 2.14
CA GLN A 58 -3.12 5.92 3.36
C GLN A 58 -4.30 6.55 4.07
N TYR A 59 -5.31 5.74 4.39
CA TYR A 59 -6.49 6.09 5.17
C TYR A 59 -6.56 5.22 6.43
#